data_AF-A0A810L8L1-F1
#
_entry.id   AF-A0A810L8L1-F1
#
_cell.length_a   1.000
_cell.length_b   1.000
_cell.length_c   1.000
_cell.angle_alpha   90.00
_cell.angle_beta   90.00
_cell.angle_gamma   90.00
#
_symmetry.space_group_name_H-M   'P 1'
#
loop_
_entity.id
_entity.type
_entity.pdbx_description
1 polymer ?
#
loop_
_entity_poly.entity_id
_entity_poly.type
_entity_poly.pdbx_seq_one_letter_code
_entity_poly.pdbx_strand_id
1 'polypeptide(L)'
;MIGSIGVRATPPFTGPIVVPKAALTAATHALRQELAGSGIRTILVDPATIHTDAGDKLARDAERIEQGFSTAERSRYGTAFHAMASRFVGMHAHGSRPEVVADTIVRALTTRRPRARYTVGKNALPLSVIARLPIPLADALRRRVFGLPSRPSSASPERQGRPRSPKKPRF
;
A
#
# COMPACT_ATOMS: atom_id res chain seq x y z
N MET A 1 8.08 -15.24 -10.17
CA MET A 1 8.39 -13.81 -9.98
C MET A 1 8.29 -13.43 -8.51
N ILE A 2 9.02 -12.40 -8.09
CA ILE A 2 8.99 -11.86 -6.73
C ILE A 2 8.14 -10.59 -6.71
N GLY A 3 6.92 -10.73 -6.19
CA GLY A 3 5.94 -9.67 -6.05
C GLY A 3 6.04 -8.92 -4.72
N SER A 4 4.90 -8.53 -4.19
CA SER A 4 4.76 -7.85 -2.90
C SER A 4 3.33 -7.99 -2.41
N ILE A 5 3.17 -8.27 -1.11
CA ILE A 5 1.84 -8.23 -0.48
C ILE A 5 1.22 -6.82 -0.51
N GLY A 6 2.06 -5.78 -0.64
CA GLY A 6 1.64 -4.38 -0.73
C GLY A 6 0.67 -4.13 -1.89
N VAL A 7 0.72 -4.93 -2.96
CA VAL A 7 -0.23 -4.85 -4.10
C VAL A 7 -1.68 -5.11 -3.67
N ARG A 8 -1.88 -5.95 -2.64
CA ARG A 8 -3.22 -6.32 -2.15
C ARG A 8 -3.73 -5.38 -1.06
N ALA A 9 -2.83 -4.70 -0.37
CA ALA A 9 -3.15 -3.83 0.75
C ALA A 9 -2.35 -2.53 0.66
N THR A 10 -2.45 -1.85 -0.49
CA THR A 10 -1.63 -0.68 -0.85
C THR A 10 -1.73 0.43 0.19
N PRO A 11 -0.63 0.74 0.90
CA PRO A 11 -0.59 1.86 1.83
C PRO A 11 -0.47 3.18 1.07
N PRO A 12 -0.91 4.30 1.67
CA PRO A 12 -0.72 5.61 1.04
C PRO A 12 0.76 5.92 0.81
N PHE A 13 1.04 6.78 -0.16
CA PHE A 13 2.40 7.19 -0.58
C PHE A 13 3.29 6.08 -1.18
N THR A 14 2.82 4.83 -1.23
CA THR A 14 3.60 3.71 -1.79
C THR A 14 3.35 3.44 -3.28
N GLY A 15 2.56 4.29 -3.96
CA GLY A 15 2.24 4.12 -5.38
C GLY A 15 3.47 3.82 -6.26
N PRO A 16 4.54 4.64 -6.21
CA PRO A 16 5.73 4.43 -7.04
C PRO A 16 6.41 3.06 -6.87
N ILE A 17 6.39 2.48 -5.66
CA ILE A 17 6.98 1.16 -5.41
C ILE A 17 6.00 0.01 -5.69
N VAL A 18 4.69 0.23 -5.49
CA VAL A 18 3.67 -0.81 -5.66
C VAL A 18 3.29 -1.02 -7.13
N VAL A 19 3.25 0.03 -7.95
CA VAL A 19 2.92 -0.08 -9.39
C VAL A 19 3.77 -1.13 -10.13
N PRO A 20 5.12 -1.10 -10.08
CA PRO A 20 5.92 -2.12 -10.77
C PRO A 20 5.69 -3.52 -10.17
N LYS A 21 5.40 -3.65 -8.88
CA LYS A 21 5.06 -4.94 -8.25
C LYS A 21 3.69 -5.47 -8.69
N ALA A 22 2.73 -4.58 -8.93
CA ALA A 22 1.44 -4.93 -9.50
C ALA A 22 1.58 -5.39 -10.96
N ALA A 23 2.43 -4.73 -11.75
CA ALA A 23 2.73 -5.15 -13.11
C ALA A 23 3.34 -6.57 -13.16
N LEU A 24 4.31 -6.88 -12.29
CA LEU A 24 4.85 -8.24 -12.15
C LEU A 24 3.78 -9.27 -11.75
N THR A 25 2.83 -8.87 -10.90
CA THR A 25 1.71 -9.74 -10.51
C THR A 25 0.82 -10.04 -11.71
N ALA A 26 0.44 -9.03 -12.48
CA ALA A 26 -0.37 -9.18 -13.69
C ALA A 26 0.35 -10.03 -14.75
N ALA A 27 1.63 -9.74 -15.00
CA ALA A 27 2.46 -10.52 -15.91
C ALA A 27 2.55 -12.00 -15.48
N THR A 28 2.72 -12.26 -14.17
CA THR A 28 2.72 -13.63 -13.65
C THR A 28 1.39 -14.34 -13.90
N HIS A 29 0.26 -13.64 -13.77
CA HIS A 29 -1.06 -14.23 -14.02
C HIS A 29 -1.27 -14.55 -15.50
N ALA A 30 -0.85 -13.67 -16.41
CA ALA A 30 -0.92 -13.90 -17.85
C ALA A 30 -0.06 -15.11 -18.27
N LEU A 31 1.21 -15.12 -17.88
CA LEU A 31 2.14 -16.21 -18.19
C LEU A 31 1.67 -17.57 -17.67
N ARG A 32 0.95 -17.61 -16.54
CA ARG A 32 0.35 -18.86 -16.05
C ARG A 32 -0.66 -19.47 -17.01
N GLN A 33 -1.40 -18.64 -17.76
CA GLN A 33 -2.37 -19.12 -18.74
C GLN A 33 -1.66 -19.46 -20.05
N GLU A 34 -0.82 -18.55 -20.54
CA GLU A 34 -0.10 -18.68 -21.80
C GLU A 34 0.82 -19.91 -21.84
N LEU A 35 1.48 -20.21 -20.72
CA LEU A 35 2.45 -21.30 -20.63
C LEU A 35 1.87 -22.62 -20.10
N ALA A 36 0.57 -22.66 -19.80
CA ALA A 36 -0.07 -23.85 -19.21
C ALA A 36 0.06 -25.09 -20.11
N GLY A 37 -0.09 -24.92 -21.44
CA GLY A 37 0.03 -25.99 -22.43
C GLY A 37 1.46 -26.49 -22.63
N SER A 38 2.46 -25.69 -22.28
CA SER A 38 3.88 -26.02 -22.44
C SER A 38 4.49 -26.72 -21.21
N GLY A 39 3.70 -26.98 -20.17
CA GLY A 39 4.19 -27.60 -18.93
C GLY A 39 5.08 -26.69 -18.07
N ILE A 40 5.24 -25.42 -18.44
CA ILE A 40 6.03 -24.43 -17.68
C ILE A 40 5.16 -23.82 -16.58
N ARG A 41 5.65 -23.86 -15.34
CA ARG A 41 4.93 -23.34 -14.17
C ARG A 41 5.43 -21.97 -13.77
N THR A 42 4.55 -20.98 -13.81
CA THR A 42 4.85 -19.63 -13.30
C THR A 42 4.30 -19.47 -11.87
N ILE A 43 5.18 -19.09 -10.93
CA ILE A 43 4.85 -18.96 -9.51
C ILE A 43 5.06 -17.50 -9.06
N LEU A 44 4.12 -16.95 -8.29
CA LEU A 44 4.27 -15.67 -7.62
C LEU A 44 4.67 -15.86 -6.16
N VAL A 45 5.79 -15.28 -5.74
CA VAL A 45 6.16 -15.21 -4.32
C VAL A 45 5.98 -13.76 -3.88
N ASP A 46 5.13 -13.54 -2.88
CA ASP A 46 4.87 -12.23 -2.29
C ASP A 46 5.40 -12.16 -0.87
N PRO A 47 6.61 -11.61 -0.70
CA PRO A 47 7.07 -11.22 0.61
C PRO A 47 6.15 -10.14 1.21
N ALA A 48 5.91 -10.28 2.50
CA ALA A 48 5.48 -9.21 3.37
C ALA A 48 6.71 -8.40 3.80
N THR A 49 6.80 -8.02 5.06
CA THR A 49 7.94 -7.23 5.51
C THR A 49 9.12 -8.13 5.85
N ILE A 50 10.24 -7.88 5.17
CA ILE A 50 11.51 -8.60 5.32
C ILE A 50 12.56 -7.62 5.84
N HIS A 51 13.35 -8.08 6.80
CA HIS A 51 14.47 -7.35 7.36
C HIS A 51 15.66 -7.42 6.39
N THR A 52 15.85 -6.35 5.64
CA THR A 52 16.96 -6.16 4.69
C THR A 52 17.38 -4.68 4.73
N ASP A 53 18.50 -4.36 4.08
CA ASP A 53 19.01 -3.00 3.88
C ASP A 53 18.04 -2.07 3.13
N ALA A 54 16.94 -2.62 2.58
CA ALA A 54 15.86 -1.81 2.01
C ALA A 54 15.19 -0.92 3.07
N GLY A 55 15.21 -1.30 4.34
CA GLY A 55 14.72 -0.46 5.44
C GLY A 55 15.52 0.83 5.58
N ASP A 56 16.85 0.73 5.52
CA ASP A 56 17.74 1.89 5.61
C ASP A 56 17.63 2.77 4.37
N LYS A 57 17.49 2.15 3.19
CA LYS A 57 17.22 2.89 1.95
C LYS A 57 15.91 3.66 2.05
N LEU A 58 14.85 3.02 2.55
CA LEU A 58 13.57 3.68 2.77
C LEU A 58 13.70 4.88 3.71
N ALA A 59 14.41 4.75 4.83
CA ALA A 59 14.61 5.84 5.77
C ALA A 59 15.30 7.04 5.08
N ARG A 60 16.40 6.79 4.36
CA ARG A 60 17.11 7.83 3.60
C ARG A 60 16.27 8.48 2.51
N ASP A 61 15.49 7.67 1.77
CA ASP A 61 14.66 8.16 0.69
C ASP A 61 13.49 9.00 1.22
N ALA A 62 12.89 8.59 2.35
CA ALA A 62 11.85 9.34 3.02
C ALA A 62 12.36 10.69 3.54
N GLU A 63 13.52 10.70 4.20
CA GLU A 63 14.14 11.95 4.69
C GLU A 63 14.41 12.93 3.55
N ARG A 64 14.97 12.45 2.43
CA ARG A 64 15.23 13.29 1.25
C ARG A 64 13.94 13.90 0.68
N ILE A 65 12.86 13.12 0.63
CA ILE A 65 11.55 13.60 0.17
C ILE A 65 11.02 14.67 1.13
N GLU A 66 11.08 14.44 2.44
CA GLU A 66 10.62 15.41 3.43
C GLU A 66 11.42 16.71 3.40
N GLN A 67 12.74 16.64 3.20
CA GLN A 67 13.59 17.83 3.05
C GLN A 67 13.24 18.63 1.79
N GLY A 68 12.79 17.96 0.73
CA GLY A 68 12.37 18.59 -0.52
C GLY A 68 10.98 19.23 -0.51
N PHE A 69 10.18 19.06 0.55
CA PHE A 69 8.84 19.65 0.62
C PHE A 69 8.90 21.18 0.70
N SER A 70 8.14 21.83 -0.19
CA SER A 70 7.74 23.23 -0.04
C SER A 70 6.90 23.43 1.23
N THR A 71 6.73 24.69 1.66
CA THR A 71 5.88 25.04 2.82
C THR A 71 4.45 24.50 2.65
N ALA A 72 3.89 24.61 1.44
CA ALA A 72 2.54 24.12 1.14
C ALA A 72 2.45 22.59 1.23
N GLU A 73 3.44 21.86 0.69
CA GLU A 73 3.49 20.39 0.76
C GLU A 73 3.71 19.90 2.18
N ARG A 74 4.59 20.55 2.95
CA ARG A 74 4.84 20.20 4.35
C ARG A 74 3.57 20.38 5.19
N SER A 75 2.84 21.47 5.00
CA SER A 75 1.55 21.71 5.64
C SER A 75 0.51 20.65 5.25
N ARG A 76 0.47 20.25 3.98
CA ARG A 76 -0.56 19.34 3.46
C ARG A 76 -0.28 17.85 3.71
N TYR A 77 0.98 17.42 3.65
CA TYR A 77 1.36 16.01 3.64
C TYR A 77 2.38 15.63 4.72
N GLY A 78 3.10 16.59 5.30
CA GLY A 78 4.26 16.34 6.18
C GLY A 78 3.96 15.35 7.29
N THR A 79 2.92 15.60 8.10
CA THR A 79 2.55 14.72 9.21
C THR A 79 2.19 13.30 8.77
N ALA A 80 1.37 13.16 7.72
CA ALA A 80 0.92 11.85 7.24
C ALA A 80 2.04 11.06 6.56
N PHE A 81 2.90 11.76 5.80
CA PHE A 81 4.06 11.15 5.15
C PHE A 81 5.07 10.67 6.21
N HIS A 82 5.38 11.51 7.20
CA HIS A 82 6.28 11.15 8.30
C HIS A 82 5.79 9.92 9.06
N ALA A 83 4.52 9.94 9.49
CA ALA A 83 3.91 8.81 10.21
C ALA A 83 3.96 7.51 9.39
N MET A 84 3.73 7.60 8.08
CA MET A 84 3.87 6.47 7.16
C MET A 84 5.31 5.98 7.09
N ALA A 85 6.28 6.87 6.85
CA ALA A 85 7.70 6.54 6.73
C ALA A 85 8.22 5.87 8.00
N SER A 86 8.01 6.47 9.18
CA SER A 86 8.43 5.90 10.47
C SER A 86 7.82 4.52 10.72
N ARG A 87 6.54 4.33 10.34
CA ARG A 87 5.88 3.03 10.49
C ARG A 87 6.51 1.97 9.60
N PHE A 88 6.80 2.28 8.34
CA PHE A 88 7.43 1.30 7.45
C PHE A 88 8.88 0.99 7.84
N VAL A 89 9.67 1.98 8.26
CA VAL A 89 11.01 1.76 8.81
C VAL A 89 10.93 0.81 10.00
N GLY A 90 10.02 1.06 10.94
CA GLY A 90 9.77 0.16 12.07
C GLY A 90 9.33 -1.24 11.65
N MET A 91 8.47 -1.36 10.64
CA MET A 91 8.08 -2.66 10.10
C MET A 91 9.27 -3.43 9.50
N HIS A 92 10.15 -2.75 8.77
CA HIS A 92 11.36 -3.35 8.19
C HIS A 92 12.35 -3.80 9.27
N ALA A 93 12.53 -3.01 10.33
CA ALA A 93 13.35 -3.40 11.49
C ALA A 93 12.84 -4.70 12.15
N HIS A 94 11.52 -4.90 12.20
CA HIS A 94 10.89 -6.10 12.79
C HIS A 94 10.46 -7.14 11.74
N GLY A 95 10.97 -7.02 10.51
CA GLY A 95 10.66 -7.90 9.39
C GLY A 95 11.10 -9.34 9.64
N SER A 96 10.60 -10.27 8.82
CA SER A 96 11.16 -11.62 8.81
C SER A 96 12.55 -11.62 8.21
N ARG A 97 13.38 -12.58 8.59
CA ARG A 97 14.71 -12.70 7.98
C ARG A 97 14.60 -13.07 6.49
N PRO A 98 15.57 -12.67 5.64
CA PRO A 98 15.55 -12.96 4.20
C PRO A 98 15.47 -14.44 3.86
N GLU A 99 16.04 -15.30 4.71
CA GLU A 99 16.05 -16.75 4.51
C GLU A 99 14.64 -17.33 4.41
N VAL A 100 13.64 -16.74 5.08
CA VAL A 100 12.24 -17.19 4.99
C VAL A 100 11.71 -17.10 3.55
N VAL A 101 12.15 -16.08 2.80
CA VAL A 101 11.81 -15.94 1.37
C VAL A 101 12.62 -16.92 0.54
N ALA A 102 13.93 -17.05 0.80
CA ALA A 102 14.81 -17.99 0.10
C ALA A 102 14.31 -19.44 0.22
N ASP A 103 14.01 -19.89 1.43
CA ASP A 103 13.47 -21.22 1.72
C ASP A 103 12.12 -21.46 1.02
N THR A 104 11.29 -20.42 0.94
CA THR A 104 10.03 -20.52 0.21
C THR A 104 10.24 -20.67 -1.29
N ILE A 105 11.23 -19.97 -1.87
CA ILE A 105 11.59 -20.11 -3.28
C ILE A 105 12.10 -21.52 -3.53
N VAL A 106 13.05 -22.02 -2.73
CA VAL A 106 13.58 -23.39 -2.83
C VAL A 106 12.45 -24.40 -2.77
N ARG A 107 11.58 -24.29 -1.76
CA ARG A 107 10.40 -25.17 -1.62
C ARG A 107 9.48 -25.10 -2.84
N ALA A 108 9.22 -23.92 -3.38
CA ALA A 108 8.36 -23.75 -4.55
C ALA A 108 8.94 -24.41 -5.80
N LEU A 109 10.28 -24.41 -5.95
CA LEU A 109 10.98 -25.04 -7.06
C LEU A 109 11.06 -26.57 -6.93
N THR A 110 11.17 -27.09 -5.71
CA THR A 110 11.34 -28.54 -5.46
C THR A 110 10.02 -29.31 -5.26
N THR A 111 8.90 -28.61 -5.02
CA THR A 111 7.60 -29.26 -4.81
C THR A 111 7.05 -29.85 -6.11
N ARG A 112 6.60 -31.13 -6.08
CA ARG A 112 5.99 -31.80 -7.26
C ARG A 112 4.79 -31.04 -7.83
N ARG A 113 3.95 -30.43 -7.00
CA ARG A 113 2.80 -29.61 -7.39
C ARG A 113 2.80 -28.31 -6.55
N PRO A 114 3.60 -27.30 -6.93
CA PRO A 114 3.71 -26.08 -6.16
C PRO A 114 2.42 -25.25 -6.28
N ARG A 115 2.16 -24.44 -5.26
CA ARG A 115 1.07 -23.46 -5.31
C ARG A 115 1.44 -22.38 -6.32
N ALA A 116 0.45 -21.84 -7.01
CA ALA A 116 0.71 -20.73 -7.93
C ALA A 116 1.14 -19.42 -7.23
N ARG A 117 0.86 -19.30 -5.93
CA ARG A 117 1.20 -18.13 -5.12
C ARG A 117 1.63 -18.54 -3.71
N TYR A 118 2.71 -17.94 -3.23
CA TYR A 118 3.18 -18.05 -1.85
C TYR A 118 3.26 -16.66 -1.23
N THR A 119 2.57 -16.44 -0.13
CA THR A 119 2.70 -15.22 0.67
C THR A 119 3.58 -15.52 1.87
N VAL A 120 4.62 -14.71 2.09
CA VAL A 120 5.75 -15.08 2.95
C VAL A 120 6.08 -13.99 3.94
N GLY A 121 6.43 -14.36 5.18
CA GLY A 121 6.90 -13.44 6.20
C GLY A 121 5.82 -12.99 7.19
N LYS A 122 6.28 -12.37 8.27
CA LYS A 122 5.47 -11.74 9.31
C LYS A 122 4.53 -10.70 8.68
N ASN A 123 3.33 -10.59 9.23
CA ASN A 123 2.23 -9.73 8.74
C ASN A 123 1.55 -10.18 7.44
N ALA A 124 1.92 -11.33 6.86
CA ALA A 124 1.26 -11.89 5.67
C ALA A 124 -0.25 -12.13 5.88
N LEU A 125 -0.63 -12.68 7.04
CA LEU A 125 -2.01 -12.96 7.42
C LEU A 125 -2.86 -11.69 7.61
N PRO A 126 -2.50 -10.72 8.48
CA PRO A 126 -3.34 -9.53 8.68
C PRO A 126 -3.49 -8.69 7.42
N LEU A 127 -2.44 -8.52 6.61
CA LEU A 127 -2.54 -7.81 5.33
C LEU A 127 -3.41 -8.57 4.31
N SER A 128 -3.40 -9.91 4.36
CA SER A 128 -4.28 -10.72 3.53
C SER A 128 -5.75 -10.61 3.91
N VAL A 129 -6.06 -10.38 5.19
CA VAL A 129 -7.42 -10.12 5.68
C VAL A 129 -7.89 -8.73 5.26
N ILE A 130 -7.05 -7.69 5.43
CA ILE A 130 -7.38 -6.33 5.00
C ILE A 130 -7.70 -6.29 3.50
N ALA A 131 -6.95 -7.04 2.70
CA ALA A 131 -7.16 -7.15 1.26
C ALA A 131 -8.48 -7.84 0.85
N ARG A 132 -9.20 -8.47 1.80
CA ARG A 132 -10.52 -9.06 1.56
C ARG A 132 -11.67 -8.16 2.01
N LEU A 133 -11.38 -7.03 2.67
CA LEU A 133 -12.40 -6.09 3.08
C LEU A 133 -12.97 -5.35 1.85
N PRO A 134 -14.28 -5.01 1.87
CA PRO A 134 -14.85 -4.05 0.93
C PRO A 134 -14.04 -2.75 0.89
N ILE A 135 -13.92 -2.16 -0.31
CA ILE A 135 -13.11 -0.96 -0.55
C ILE A 135 -13.35 0.16 0.47
N PRO A 136 -14.61 0.53 0.81
CA PRO A 136 -14.85 1.61 1.77
C PRO A 136 -14.28 1.32 3.17
N LEU A 137 -14.36 0.08 3.63
CA LEU A 137 -13.86 -0.35 4.94
C LEU A 137 -12.32 -0.40 4.94
N ALA A 138 -11.74 -0.96 3.88
CA ALA A 138 -10.30 -1.02 3.72
C ALA A 138 -9.70 0.39 3.67
N ASP A 139 -10.35 1.34 2.99
CA ASP A 139 -9.92 2.73 2.91
C ASP A 139 -10.06 3.46 4.25
N ALA A 140 -11.18 3.27 4.96
CA ALA A 140 -11.37 3.86 6.29
C ALA A 140 -10.30 3.37 7.26
N LEU A 141 -10.01 2.06 7.26
CA LEU A 141 -8.95 1.48 8.08
C LEU A 141 -7.58 2.05 7.71
N ARG A 142 -7.23 2.14 6.43
CA ARG A 142 -5.95 2.73 5.99
C ARG A 142 -5.84 4.18 6.40
N ARG A 143 -6.89 5.00 6.20
CA ARG A 143 -6.87 6.41 6.63
C ARG A 143 -6.63 6.52 8.13
N ARG A 144 -7.28 5.70 8.94
CA ARG A 144 -7.09 5.67 10.39
C ARG A 144 -5.67 5.23 10.79
N VAL A 145 -5.14 4.17 10.16
CA VAL A 145 -3.80 3.63 10.47
C VAL A 145 -2.70 4.62 10.10
N PHE A 146 -2.88 5.40 9.02
CA PHE A 146 -1.86 6.33 8.51
C PHE A 146 -2.18 7.82 8.81
N GLY A 147 -3.16 8.09 9.68
CA GLY A 147 -3.51 9.46 10.07
C GLY A 147 -3.95 10.36 8.91
N LEU A 148 -4.52 9.79 7.84
CA LEU A 148 -4.99 10.57 6.71
C LEU A 148 -6.32 11.27 7.03
N PRO A 149 -6.56 12.47 6.47
CA PRO A 149 -7.82 13.17 6.65
C PRO A 149 -8.99 12.28 6.23
N SER A 150 -10.06 12.31 7.04
CA SER A 150 -11.33 11.70 6.65
C SER A 150 -11.92 12.45 5.47
N ARG A 151 -12.70 11.75 4.63
CA ARG A 151 -13.46 12.43 3.57
C ARG A 151 -14.27 13.56 4.22
N PRO A 152 -14.22 14.80 3.69
CA PRO A 152 -15.11 15.84 4.18
C PRO A 152 -16.54 15.35 4.03
N SER A 153 -17.33 15.46 5.10
CA SER A 153 -18.76 15.18 5.05
C SER A 153 -19.35 16.04 3.95
N SER A 154 -20.06 15.43 2.99
CA SER A 154 -20.80 16.17 1.96
C SER A 154 -21.96 16.99 2.52
N ALA A 155 -22.19 16.99 3.84
CA ALA A 155 -23.16 17.84 4.50
C ALA A 155 -22.52 19.13 5.03
N SER A 156 -22.42 20.12 4.15
CA SER A 156 -22.78 21.52 4.43
C SER A 156 -22.82 22.25 3.10
N PRO A 157 -24.00 22.38 2.46
CA PRO A 157 -24.16 23.49 1.54
C PRO A 157 -23.95 24.74 2.38
N GLU A 158 -22.93 25.52 2.05
CA GLU A 158 -22.84 26.90 2.47
C GLU A 158 -24.23 27.52 2.32
N ARG A 159 -24.81 27.97 3.45
CA ARG A 159 -25.82 29.02 3.42
C ARG A 159 -25.12 30.27 2.91
N GLN A 160 -24.87 30.35 1.60
CA GLN A 160 -24.59 31.60 0.93
C GLN A 160 -25.78 32.51 1.23
N GLY A 161 -25.47 33.63 1.90
CA GLY A 161 -26.44 34.59 2.38
C GLY A 161 -27.34 35.03 1.23
N ARG A 162 -28.62 34.67 1.31
CA ARG A 162 -29.65 35.38 0.56
C ARG A 162 -29.55 36.86 0.95
N PRO A 163 -29.39 37.80 0.00
CA PRO A 163 -29.49 39.22 0.33
C PRO A 163 -30.89 39.46 0.91
N ARG A 164 -30.96 40.05 2.12
CA ARG A 164 -32.22 40.51 2.70
C ARG A 164 -32.81 41.55 1.76
N SER A 165 -33.96 41.25 1.17
CA SER A 165 -34.74 42.22 0.41
C SER A 165 -35.05 43.44 1.29
N PRO A 166 -34.92 44.67 0.79
CA PRO A 166 -35.30 45.85 1.57
C PRO A 166 -36.81 45.84 1.80
N LYS A 167 -37.23 46.00 3.06
CA LYS A 167 -38.63 46.27 3.40
C LYS A 167 -39.06 47.56 2.71
N LYS A 168 -40.09 47.49 1.86
CA LYS A 168 -40.77 48.69 1.36
C LYS A 168 -41.31 49.49 2.56
N PRO A 169 -41.14 50.82 2.62
CA PRO A 169 -41.84 51.63 3.58
C PRO A 169 -43.34 51.59 3.23
N ARG A 170 -44.16 51.31 4.24
CA ARG A 170 -45.57 51.70 4.21
C ARG A 170 -45.59 53.16 4.60
N PHE A 171 -45.99 54.03 3.67
CA PHE A 171 -46.95 55.13 3.80
C PHE A 171 -46.94 55.90 2.48
#